data_AF-A0A1P8XJS2-F1
#
_entry.id   AF-A0A1P8XJS2-F1
#
_cell.length_a   1.000
_cell.length_b   1.000
_cell.length_c   1.000
_cell.angle_alpha   90.00
_cell.angle_beta   90.00
_cell.angle_gamma   90.00
#
_symmetry.space_group_name_H-M   'P 1'
#
loop_
_entity.id
_entity.type
_entity.pdbx_description
1 polymer ?
#
loop_
_entity_poly.entity_id
_entity_poly.type
_entity_poly.pdbx_seq_one_letter_code
_entity_poly.pdbx_strand_id
1 'polypeptide(L)'
;MSTPRAAGLAGVLFAVLFGVAIALIHTALPEGAQPGAQWVEGSEGKLRAAAVLMPFAGICFLWFIGVVRDGLGRFEDKFFASVFLGSGLLFLAMIFVASAVGVALVASRGADYGADVHVFGQALLITLSKTYALRMAAVFMMSLATIWLKTGLVSRGLVIFTYVVALMLLVASDVTVWLTLAFPVWVLIVSVLALNKAGLIDLHRDGD
;
A
#
# COMPACT_ATOMS: atom_id res chain seq x y z
N MET A 1 9.75 15.36 21.85
CA MET A 1 9.05 14.44 20.94
C MET A 1 10.09 13.84 20.01
N SER A 2 10.52 12.61 20.28
CA SER A 2 11.56 11.93 19.50
C SER A 2 11.03 11.64 18.08
N THR A 3 11.68 12.24 17.07
CA THR A 3 11.47 12.04 15.62
C THR A 3 11.14 10.58 15.21
N PRO A 4 11.73 9.51 15.80
CA PRO A 4 11.39 8.11 15.47
C PRO A 4 9.96 7.64 15.83
N ARG A 5 9.26 8.26 16.77
CA ARG A 5 7.88 7.85 17.14
C ARG A 5 6.82 8.38 16.17
N ALA A 6 6.94 9.65 15.78
CA ALA A 6 6.10 10.23 14.72
C ALA A 6 6.28 9.50 13.39
N ALA A 7 7.48 8.95 13.19
CA ALA A 7 7.90 8.24 12.02
C ALA A 7 7.22 6.86 11.85
N GLY A 8 7.13 6.05 12.90
CA GLY A 8 6.37 4.78 12.86
C GLY A 8 4.86 4.97 12.70
N LEU A 9 4.33 6.11 13.17
CA LEU A 9 2.91 6.46 13.04
C LEU A 9 2.48 6.64 11.57
N ALA A 10 3.36 7.16 10.71
CA ALA A 10 3.06 7.37 9.30
C ALA A 10 2.71 6.06 8.57
N GLY A 11 3.45 4.98 8.82
CA GLY A 11 3.15 3.69 8.21
C GLY A 11 1.88 3.03 8.76
N VAL A 12 1.59 3.21 10.07
CA VAL A 12 0.31 2.78 10.65
C VAL A 12 -0.86 3.52 9.99
N LEU A 13 -0.77 4.85 9.88
CA LEU A 13 -1.79 5.67 9.23
C LEU A 13 -1.97 5.28 7.77
N PHE A 14 -0.88 5.07 7.01
CA PHE A 14 -0.96 4.55 5.65
C PHE A 14 -1.73 3.23 5.60
N ALA A 15 -1.32 2.25 6.41
CA ALA A 15 -1.92 0.91 6.37
C ALA A 15 -3.42 0.94 6.68
N VAL A 16 -3.83 1.75 7.66
CA VAL A 16 -5.24 1.92 8.02
C VAL A 16 -6.00 2.65 6.91
N LEU A 17 -5.52 3.82 6.46
CA LEU A 17 -6.21 4.61 5.44
C LEU A 17 -6.34 3.86 4.12
N PHE A 18 -5.25 3.22 3.67
CA PHE A 18 -5.22 2.46 2.44
C PHE A 18 -6.05 1.18 2.53
N GLY A 19 -5.93 0.44 3.65
CA GLY A 19 -6.73 -0.76 3.89
C GLY A 19 -8.23 -0.47 3.96
N VAL A 20 -8.63 0.61 4.62
CA VAL A 20 -10.03 1.07 4.67
C VAL A 20 -10.50 1.49 3.28
N ALA A 21 -9.70 2.24 2.51
CA ALA A 21 -10.07 2.64 1.15
C ALA A 21 -10.29 1.41 0.24
N ILE A 22 -9.41 0.41 0.31
CA ILE A 22 -9.58 -0.87 -0.42
C ILE A 22 -10.86 -1.58 0.03
N ALA A 23 -11.09 -1.73 1.34
CA ALA A 23 -12.28 -2.41 1.85
C ALA A 23 -13.58 -1.71 1.45
N LEU A 24 -13.60 -0.37 1.43
CA LEU A 24 -14.73 0.41 0.94
C LEU A 24 -14.99 0.18 -0.55
N ILE A 25 -13.94 0.16 -1.37
CA ILE A 25 -14.04 -0.13 -2.80
C ILE A 25 -14.58 -1.55 -3.01
N HIS A 26 -14.05 -2.55 -2.30
CA HIS A 26 -14.47 -3.94 -2.42
C HIS A 26 -15.90 -4.20 -2.03
N THR A 27 -16.34 -3.61 -0.91
CA THR A 27 -17.72 -3.77 -0.46
C THR A 27 -18.71 -2.92 -1.24
N ALA A 28 -18.24 -2.00 -2.08
CA ALA A 28 -19.06 -1.23 -3.03
C ALA A 28 -19.14 -1.91 -4.42
N LEU A 29 -18.11 -2.70 -4.78
CA LEU A 29 -17.93 -3.42 -6.05
C LEU A 29 -17.64 -4.92 -5.81
N PRO A 30 -18.63 -5.74 -5.43
CA PRO A 30 -18.41 -7.18 -5.25
C PRO A 30 -18.04 -7.85 -6.58
N GLU A 31 -17.02 -8.70 -6.58
CA GLU A 31 -16.51 -9.37 -7.80
C GLU A 31 -17.59 -10.22 -8.48
N GLY A 32 -17.64 -10.19 -9.82
CA GLY A 32 -18.54 -11.03 -10.61
C GLY A 32 -19.97 -10.53 -10.74
N ALA A 33 -20.30 -9.36 -10.21
CA ALA A 33 -21.62 -8.76 -10.45
C ALA A 33 -21.72 -8.24 -11.90
N GLN A 34 -22.84 -8.51 -12.55
CA GLN A 34 -23.08 -8.16 -13.95
C GLN A 34 -22.94 -6.62 -14.15
N PRO A 35 -22.43 -6.16 -15.30
CA PRO A 35 -22.44 -4.74 -15.65
C PRO A 35 -23.86 -4.18 -15.48
N GLY A 36 -24.05 -3.28 -14.50
CA GLY A 36 -25.35 -2.68 -14.16
C GLY A 36 -26.07 -3.26 -12.94
N ALA A 37 -25.81 -4.51 -12.51
CA ALA A 37 -26.46 -5.13 -11.34
C ALA A 37 -25.66 -4.97 -10.03
N GLN A 38 -24.45 -4.42 -10.10
CA GLN A 38 -23.43 -4.48 -9.04
C GLN A 38 -23.60 -3.48 -7.88
N TRP A 39 -24.57 -2.57 -7.96
CA TRP A 39 -24.49 -1.35 -7.17
C TRP A 39 -25.61 -1.27 -6.13
N VAL A 40 -25.35 -1.91 -4.99
CA VAL A 40 -26.14 -1.81 -3.75
C VAL A 40 -26.33 -0.32 -3.37
N GLU A 41 -27.52 0.05 -2.89
CA GLU A 41 -27.77 1.38 -2.31
C GLU A 41 -26.66 1.74 -1.29
N GLY A 42 -26.03 2.91 -1.45
CA GLY A 42 -24.92 3.37 -0.61
C GLY A 42 -23.50 3.14 -1.16
N SER A 43 -23.33 2.45 -2.30
CA SER A 43 -22.00 2.26 -2.94
C SER A 43 -21.33 3.58 -3.37
N GLU A 44 -22.11 4.61 -3.73
CA GLU A 44 -21.56 5.93 -4.11
C GLU A 44 -20.85 6.62 -2.94
N GLY A 45 -21.43 6.56 -1.74
CA GLY A 45 -20.84 7.14 -0.53
C GLY A 45 -19.53 6.46 -0.15
N LYS A 46 -19.48 5.12 -0.24
CA LYS A 46 -18.26 4.35 0.02
C LYS A 46 -17.13 4.68 -0.97
N LEU A 47 -17.46 4.80 -2.26
CA LEU A 47 -16.47 5.14 -3.28
C LEU A 47 -15.98 6.58 -3.16
N ARG A 48 -16.86 7.54 -2.84
CA ARG A 48 -16.45 8.91 -2.52
C ARG A 48 -15.52 8.95 -1.30
N ALA A 49 -15.86 8.23 -0.23
CA ALA A 49 -15.01 8.16 0.95
C ALA A 49 -13.63 7.55 0.61
N ALA A 50 -13.58 6.44 -0.12
CA ALA A 50 -12.31 5.83 -0.56
C ALA A 50 -11.47 6.80 -1.41
N ALA A 51 -12.11 7.54 -2.31
CA ALA A 51 -11.45 8.55 -3.14
C ALA A 51 -10.85 9.70 -2.32
N VAL A 52 -11.54 10.14 -1.27
CA VAL A 52 -11.03 11.17 -0.35
C VAL A 52 -9.87 10.62 0.49
N LEU A 53 -9.91 9.36 0.92
CA LEU A 53 -8.87 8.73 1.74
C LEU A 53 -7.56 8.47 0.97
N MET A 54 -7.65 8.17 -0.33
CA MET A 54 -6.49 7.71 -1.14
C MET A 54 -5.31 8.69 -1.13
N PRO A 55 -5.49 10.01 -1.36
CA PRO A 55 -4.38 10.97 -1.31
C PRO A 55 -3.72 11.05 0.06
N PHE A 56 -4.50 11.00 1.16
CA PHE A 56 -3.95 11.01 2.51
C PHE A 56 -3.16 9.73 2.81
N ALA A 57 -3.64 8.58 2.36
CA ALA A 57 -2.89 7.33 2.43
C ALA A 57 -1.54 7.49 1.70
N GLY A 58 -1.55 8.04 0.49
CA GLY A 58 -0.33 8.26 -0.28
C GLY A 58 0.67 9.20 0.40
N ILE A 59 0.21 10.30 1.01
CA ILE A 59 1.07 11.20 1.79
C ILE A 59 1.69 10.43 2.96
N CYS A 60 0.90 9.65 3.70
CA CYS A 60 1.41 8.82 4.79
C CYS A 60 2.45 7.79 4.29
N PHE A 61 2.24 7.23 3.10
CA PHE A 61 3.19 6.29 2.49
C PHE A 61 4.52 6.95 2.12
N LEU A 62 4.49 8.16 1.58
CA LEU A 62 5.71 8.94 1.29
C LEU A 62 6.50 9.23 2.57
N TRP A 63 5.81 9.60 3.66
CA TRP A 63 6.44 9.76 4.97
C TRP A 63 7.02 8.44 5.49
N PHE A 64 6.29 7.33 5.36
CA PHE A 64 6.79 6.01 5.71
C PHE A 64 8.08 5.64 4.96
N ILE A 65 8.16 5.91 3.65
CA ILE A 65 9.38 5.70 2.86
C ILE A 65 10.55 6.53 3.43
N GLY A 66 10.31 7.81 3.72
CA GLY A 66 11.33 8.70 4.28
C GLY A 66 11.87 8.18 5.62
N VAL A 67 10.97 7.69 6.48
CA VAL A 67 11.28 7.11 7.79
C VAL A 67 12.09 5.83 7.67
N VAL A 68 11.62 4.90 6.84
CA VAL A 68 12.31 3.63 6.62
C VAL A 68 13.72 3.93 6.12
N ARG A 69 13.84 4.84 5.15
CA ARG A 69 15.12 5.26 4.57
C ARG A 69 16.06 5.90 5.59
N ASP A 70 15.58 6.78 6.47
CA ASP A 70 16.39 7.37 7.54
C ASP A 70 16.95 6.29 8.48
N GLY A 71 16.15 5.26 8.77
CA GLY A 71 16.57 4.11 9.57
C GLY A 71 17.62 3.19 8.92
N LEU A 72 17.85 3.27 7.60
CA LEU A 72 18.85 2.45 6.89
C LEU A 72 20.28 2.99 7.04
N GLY A 73 20.44 4.28 7.39
CA GLY A 73 21.72 4.90 7.70
C GLY A 73 22.74 4.89 6.55
N ARG A 74 24.03 4.74 6.88
CA ARG A 74 25.16 4.74 5.92
C ARG A 74 25.46 3.39 5.27
N PHE A 75 24.72 2.34 5.62
CA PHE A 75 24.97 0.97 5.18
C PHE A 75 24.13 0.56 3.96
N GLU A 76 23.48 1.53 3.31
CA GLU A 76 22.62 1.28 2.16
C GLU A 76 23.43 1.08 0.88
N ASP A 77 23.26 -0.07 0.25
CA ASP A 77 23.73 -0.33 -1.10
C ASP A 77 22.88 0.52 -2.08
N LYS A 78 23.53 1.45 -2.79
CA LYS A 78 22.87 2.45 -3.65
C LYS A 78 21.92 1.82 -4.67
N PHE A 79 22.21 0.60 -5.11
CA PHE A 79 21.34 -0.13 -6.02
C PHE A 79 19.98 -0.43 -5.37
N PHE A 80 19.98 -1.06 -4.19
CA PHE A 80 18.75 -1.43 -3.50
C PHE A 80 17.99 -0.22 -2.98
N ALA A 81 18.70 0.84 -2.57
CA ALA A 81 18.09 2.12 -2.19
C ALA A 81 17.28 2.73 -3.36
N SER A 82 17.85 2.70 -4.56
CA SER A 82 17.20 3.23 -5.76
C SER A 82 15.99 2.39 -6.16
N VAL A 83 16.11 1.06 -6.11
CA VAL A 83 15.01 0.13 -6.40
C VAL A 83 13.89 0.27 -5.37
N PHE A 84 14.23 0.42 -4.08
CA PHE A 84 13.27 0.66 -3.00
C PHE A 84 12.47 1.94 -3.25
N LEU A 85 13.15 3.06 -3.45
CA LEU A 85 12.48 4.34 -3.69
C LEU A 85 11.66 4.33 -4.99
N GLY A 86 12.25 3.83 -6.08
CA GLY A 86 11.60 3.77 -7.39
C GLY A 86 10.35 2.90 -7.38
N SER A 87 10.43 1.69 -6.82
CA SER A 87 9.28 0.77 -6.75
C SER A 87 8.17 1.28 -5.84
N GLY A 88 8.51 1.89 -4.69
CA GLY A 88 7.51 2.51 -3.81
C GLY A 88 6.76 3.67 -4.48
N LEU A 89 7.47 4.56 -5.18
CA LEU A 89 6.86 5.65 -5.91
C LEU A 89 6.02 5.17 -7.10
N LEU A 90 6.48 4.15 -7.82
CA LEU A 90 5.71 3.53 -8.91
C LEU A 90 4.44 2.87 -8.40
N PHE A 91 4.51 2.12 -7.29
CA PHE A 91 3.33 1.58 -6.63
C PHE A 91 2.33 2.69 -6.32
N LEU A 92 2.78 3.77 -5.67
CA LEU A 92 1.90 4.86 -5.28
C LEU A 92 1.26 5.57 -6.50
N ALA A 93 2.05 5.82 -7.54
CA ALA A 93 1.56 6.44 -8.77
C ALA A 93 0.48 5.58 -9.43
N MET A 94 0.71 4.27 -9.56
CA MET A 94 -0.27 3.34 -10.14
C MET A 94 -1.58 3.31 -9.34
N ILE A 95 -1.50 3.36 -8.01
CA ILE A 95 -2.67 3.43 -7.13
C ILE A 95 -3.43 4.75 -7.29
N PHE A 96 -2.74 5.88 -7.39
CA PHE A 96 -3.39 7.17 -7.64
C PHE A 96 -4.10 7.20 -8.99
N VAL A 97 -3.47 6.66 -10.04
CA VAL A 97 -4.12 6.55 -11.35
C VAL A 97 -5.33 5.62 -11.28
N ALA A 98 -5.21 4.45 -10.65
CA ALA A 98 -6.33 3.52 -10.48
C ALA A 98 -7.49 4.16 -9.70
N SER A 99 -7.20 4.92 -8.65
CA SER A 99 -8.19 5.66 -7.88
C SER A 99 -8.87 6.75 -8.71
N ALA A 100 -8.11 7.50 -9.52
CA ALA A 100 -8.66 8.52 -10.41
C ALA A 100 -9.60 7.92 -11.46
N VAL A 101 -9.21 6.78 -12.05
CA VAL A 101 -10.07 6.00 -12.97
C VAL A 101 -11.34 5.54 -12.25
N GLY A 102 -11.22 5.04 -11.02
CA GLY A 102 -12.37 4.62 -10.22
C GLY A 102 -13.35 5.76 -9.95
N VAL A 103 -12.86 6.95 -9.60
CA VAL A 103 -13.69 8.15 -9.42
C VAL A 103 -14.34 8.56 -10.73
N ALA A 104 -13.60 8.55 -11.84
CA ALA A 104 -14.13 8.91 -13.16
C ALA A 104 -15.27 7.97 -13.58
N LEU A 105 -15.14 6.66 -13.35
CA LEU A 105 -16.18 5.67 -13.63
C LEU A 105 -17.46 5.88 -12.81
N VAL A 106 -17.33 6.42 -11.59
CA VAL A 106 -18.49 6.77 -10.75
C VAL A 106 -19.12 8.09 -11.21
N ALA A 107 -18.30 9.07 -11.56
CA ALA A 107 -18.77 10.38 -11.99
C ALA A 107 -19.44 10.35 -13.37
N SER A 108 -19.02 9.44 -14.25
CA SER A 108 -19.62 9.24 -15.58
C SER A 108 -20.94 8.46 -15.56
N ARG A 109 -21.47 8.11 -14.38
CA ARG A 109 -22.76 7.43 -14.25
C ARG A 109 -23.89 8.28 -14.82
N GLY A 110 -24.58 7.74 -15.82
CA GLY A 110 -25.73 8.40 -16.47
C GLY A 110 -25.35 9.33 -17.62
N ALA A 111 -24.06 9.51 -17.90
CA ALA A 111 -23.63 10.09 -19.17
C ALA A 111 -23.70 9.01 -20.27
N ASP A 112 -24.06 9.43 -21.49
CA ASP A 112 -24.18 8.55 -22.66
C ASP A 112 -22.79 8.21 -23.24
N TYR A 113 -21.92 7.63 -22.39
CA TYR A 113 -20.67 7.02 -22.82
C TYR A 113 -20.93 5.56 -23.17
N GLY A 114 -20.44 5.10 -24.32
CA GLY A 114 -20.63 3.71 -24.76
C GLY A 114 -20.14 2.69 -23.73
N ALA A 115 -20.82 1.54 -23.66
CA ALA A 115 -20.52 0.46 -22.71
C ALA A 115 -19.05 0.03 -22.74
N ASP A 116 -18.40 0.10 -23.90
CA ASP A 116 -16.99 -0.22 -24.09
C ASP A 116 -16.05 0.67 -23.26
N VAL A 117 -16.39 1.93 -23.05
CA VAL A 117 -15.60 2.87 -22.23
C VAL A 117 -15.63 2.47 -20.76
N HIS A 118 -16.79 2.02 -20.27
CA HIS A 118 -16.94 1.53 -18.90
C HIS A 118 -16.17 0.22 -18.69
N VAL A 119 -16.27 -0.72 -19.64
CA VAL A 119 -15.51 -1.99 -19.61
C VAL A 119 -14.00 -1.72 -19.63
N PHE A 120 -13.54 -0.84 -20.54
CA PHE A 120 -12.13 -0.45 -20.61
C PHE A 120 -11.65 0.18 -19.31
N GLY A 121 -12.40 1.12 -18.74
CA GLY A 121 -12.03 1.78 -17.49
C GLY A 121 -11.96 0.80 -16.31
N GLN A 122 -12.89 -0.16 -16.23
CA GLN A 122 -12.84 -1.21 -15.21
C GLN A 122 -11.61 -2.13 -15.40
N ALA A 123 -11.33 -2.55 -16.63
CA ALA A 123 -10.15 -3.36 -16.94
C ALA A 123 -8.85 -2.62 -16.61
N LEU A 124 -8.77 -1.33 -16.94
CA LEU A 124 -7.64 -0.46 -16.64
C LEU A 124 -7.43 -0.33 -15.12
N LEU A 125 -8.49 -0.09 -14.36
CA LEU A 125 -8.44 -0.01 -12.90
C LEU A 125 -7.91 -1.31 -12.28
N ILE A 126 -8.45 -2.46 -12.70
CA ILE A 126 -8.03 -3.77 -12.19
C ILE A 126 -6.56 -4.04 -12.54
N THR A 127 -6.16 -3.77 -13.78
CA THR A 127 -4.80 -4.01 -14.26
C THR A 127 -3.78 -3.14 -13.55
N LEU A 128 -4.07 -1.85 -13.35
CA LEU A 128 -3.20 -0.93 -12.60
C LEU A 128 -3.05 -1.36 -11.14
N SER A 129 -4.15 -1.70 -10.48
CA SER A 129 -4.18 -1.97 -9.04
C SER A 129 -3.70 -3.37 -8.66
N LYS A 130 -4.23 -4.43 -9.28
CA LYS A 130 -3.90 -5.82 -8.93
C LYS A 130 -2.62 -6.29 -9.59
N THR A 131 -2.44 -5.97 -10.87
CA THR A 131 -1.37 -6.57 -11.66
C THR A 131 -0.07 -5.76 -11.55
N TYR A 132 -0.10 -4.46 -11.84
CA TYR A 132 1.13 -3.65 -11.85
C TYR A 132 1.51 -3.11 -10.47
N ALA A 133 0.58 -2.53 -9.72
CA ALA A 133 0.91 -1.95 -8.42
C ALA A 133 1.40 -3.02 -7.44
N LEU A 134 0.73 -4.17 -7.30
CA LEU A 134 1.19 -5.23 -6.38
C LEU A 134 2.57 -5.78 -6.73
N ARG A 135 2.94 -5.85 -8.02
CA ARG A 135 4.30 -6.24 -8.41
C ARG A 135 5.33 -5.21 -7.99
N MET A 136 5.01 -3.91 -8.10
CA MET A 136 5.89 -2.86 -7.60
C MET A 136 5.99 -2.87 -6.07
N ALA A 137 4.89 -3.15 -5.37
CA ALA A 137 4.89 -3.37 -3.93
C ALA A 137 5.76 -4.58 -3.51
N ALA A 138 5.70 -5.68 -4.28
CA ALA A 138 6.57 -6.83 -4.05
C ALA A 138 8.06 -6.48 -4.23
N VAL A 139 8.41 -5.75 -5.29
CA VAL A 139 9.79 -5.27 -5.51
C VAL A 139 10.25 -4.38 -4.36
N PHE A 140 9.40 -3.47 -3.90
CA PHE A 140 9.65 -2.61 -2.74
C PHE A 140 9.97 -3.43 -1.48
N MET A 141 9.17 -4.46 -1.20
CA MET A 141 9.35 -5.36 -0.07
C MET A 141 10.66 -6.16 -0.20
N MET A 142 10.96 -6.70 -1.39
CA MET A 142 12.20 -7.45 -1.62
C MET A 142 13.44 -6.59 -1.47
N SER A 143 13.44 -5.36 -2.00
CA SER A 143 14.57 -4.45 -1.82
C SER A 143 14.78 -4.12 -0.35
N LEU A 144 13.71 -3.86 0.39
CA LEU A 144 13.81 -3.55 1.81
C LEU A 144 14.30 -4.75 2.63
N ALA A 145 13.77 -5.95 2.36
CA ALA A 145 14.21 -7.18 2.99
C ALA A 145 15.69 -7.46 2.74
N THR A 146 16.18 -7.19 1.52
CA THR A 146 17.59 -7.37 1.16
C THR A 146 18.49 -6.40 1.93
N ILE A 147 18.08 -5.14 2.06
CA ILE A 147 18.82 -4.16 2.85
C ILE A 147 18.85 -4.59 4.32
N TRP A 148 17.73 -5.03 4.89
CA TRP A 148 17.67 -5.55 6.25
C TRP A 148 18.55 -6.77 6.48
N LEU A 149 18.61 -7.69 5.50
CA LEU A 149 19.48 -8.85 5.56
C LEU A 149 20.97 -8.45 5.60
N LYS A 150 21.37 -7.46 4.78
CA LYS A 150 22.76 -6.97 4.72
C LYS A 150 23.15 -6.15 5.95
N THR A 151 22.24 -5.35 6.47
CA THR A 151 22.50 -4.40 7.57
C THR A 151 22.33 -5.02 8.95
N GLY A 152 21.60 -6.14 9.08
CA GLY A 152 21.36 -6.80 10.36
C GLY A 152 20.44 -6.02 11.32
N LEU A 153 19.73 -5.00 10.84
CA LEU A 153 18.90 -4.09 11.65
C LEU A 153 17.65 -4.75 12.27
N VAL A 154 17.17 -5.85 11.67
CA VAL A 154 15.95 -6.56 12.08
C VAL A 154 16.18 -8.06 12.19
N SER A 155 15.28 -8.76 12.89
CA SER A 155 15.38 -10.20 13.10
C SER A 155 15.26 -10.96 11.78
N ARG A 156 16.00 -12.06 11.65
CA ARG A 156 15.98 -12.91 10.44
C ARG A 156 14.56 -13.42 10.11
N GLY A 157 13.72 -13.64 11.13
CA GLY A 157 12.33 -14.04 10.93
C GLY A 157 11.50 -13.00 10.16
N LEU A 158 11.65 -11.71 10.47
CA LEU A 158 10.93 -10.65 9.76
C LEU A 158 11.38 -10.50 8.30
N VAL A 159 12.67 -10.72 8.03
CA VAL A 159 13.22 -10.74 6.68
C VAL A 159 12.62 -11.88 5.86
N ILE A 160 12.61 -13.10 6.41
CA ILE A 160 12.01 -14.28 5.75
C ILE A 160 10.52 -14.04 5.49
N PHE A 161 9.78 -13.55 6.49
CA PHE A 161 8.37 -13.21 6.33
C PHE A 161 8.14 -12.22 5.18
N THR A 162 8.96 -11.16 5.11
CA THR A 162 8.86 -10.14 4.05
C THR A 162 9.09 -10.74 2.66
N TYR A 163 10.10 -11.62 2.50
CA TYR A 163 10.32 -12.30 1.23
C TYR A 163 9.16 -13.23 0.84
N VAL A 164 8.60 -13.99 1.79
CA VAL A 164 7.46 -14.87 1.53
C VAL A 164 6.25 -14.06 1.07
N VAL A 165 5.91 -12.97 1.76
CA VAL A 165 4.79 -12.10 1.36
C VAL A 165 5.06 -11.44 0.00
N ALA A 166 6.29 -10.99 -0.26
CA ALA A 166 6.64 -10.39 -1.55
C ALA A 166 6.53 -11.39 -2.71
N LEU A 167 7.01 -12.63 -2.53
CA LEU A 167 6.88 -13.69 -3.53
C LEU A 167 5.41 -14.07 -3.76
N MET A 168 4.62 -14.14 -2.68
CA MET A 168 3.18 -14.34 -2.78
C MET A 168 2.52 -13.23 -3.61
N LEU A 169 2.84 -11.96 -3.34
CA LEU A 169 2.31 -10.84 -4.12
C LEU A 169 2.73 -10.88 -5.59
N LEU A 170 3.92 -11.39 -5.90
CA LEU A 170 4.43 -11.45 -7.27
C LEU A 170 3.77 -12.56 -8.11
N VAL A 171 3.50 -13.72 -7.49
CA VAL A 171 2.95 -14.90 -8.17
C VAL A 171 1.42 -14.95 -8.12
N ALA A 172 0.83 -14.54 -7.00
CA ALA A 172 -0.60 -14.67 -6.75
C ALA A 172 -1.38 -13.36 -6.92
N SER A 173 -0.76 -12.28 -7.45
CA SER A 173 -1.38 -10.95 -7.61
C SER A 173 -2.78 -10.96 -8.22
N ASP A 174 -2.99 -11.88 -9.16
CA ASP A 174 -4.21 -11.95 -9.97
C ASP A 174 -5.21 -13.02 -9.45
N VAL A 175 -4.89 -13.73 -8.35
CA VAL A 175 -5.70 -14.84 -7.81
C VAL A 175 -6.87 -14.35 -6.95
N THR A 176 -6.62 -13.38 -6.07
CA THR A 176 -7.65 -12.85 -5.18
C THR A 176 -7.41 -11.37 -4.93
N VAL A 177 -8.47 -10.58 -4.88
CA VAL A 177 -8.31 -9.16 -4.63
C VAL A 177 -7.93 -8.83 -3.19
N TRP A 178 -8.22 -9.74 -2.26
CA TRP A 178 -7.81 -9.59 -0.87
C TRP A 178 -6.29 -9.57 -0.71
N LEU A 179 -5.54 -10.06 -1.71
CA LEU A 179 -4.08 -9.95 -1.74
C LEU A 179 -3.62 -8.50 -1.77
N THR A 180 -4.44 -7.55 -2.24
CA THR A 180 -4.14 -6.12 -2.18
C THR A 180 -4.02 -5.61 -0.74
N LEU A 181 -4.66 -6.28 0.23
CA LEU A 181 -4.51 -5.96 1.66
C LEU A 181 -3.24 -6.56 2.28
N ALA A 182 -2.59 -7.53 1.63
CA ALA A 182 -1.37 -8.13 2.17
C ALA A 182 -0.25 -7.07 2.31
N PHE A 183 -0.17 -6.13 1.37
CA PHE A 183 0.77 -5.02 1.43
C PHE A 183 0.55 -4.06 2.61
N PRO A 184 -0.63 -3.42 2.80
CA PRO A 184 -0.86 -2.57 3.97
C PRO A 184 -0.78 -3.33 5.29
N VAL A 185 -1.20 -4.60 5.34
CA VAL A 185 -1.02 -5.43 6.55
C VAL A 185 0.46 -5.62 6.88
N TRP A 186 1.29 -5.91 5.87
CA TRP A 186 2.74 -5.99 6.07
C TRP A 186 3.32 -4.66 6.54
N VAL A 187 2.92 -3.52 5.94
CA VAL A 187 3.37 -2.19 6.41
C VAL A 187 2.97 -1.97 7.86
N LEU A 188 1.74 -2.31 8.25
CA LEU A 188 1.26 -2.20 9.62
C LEU A 188 2.15 -2.99 10.60
N ILE A 189 2.48 -4.25 10.26
CA ILE A 189 3.36 -5.09 11.08
C ILE A 189 4.73 -4.42 11.24
N VAL A 190 5.34 -3.98 10.13
CA VAL A 190 6.66 -3.32 10.15
C VAL A 190 6.62 -2.05 11.00
N SER A 191 5.59 -1.22 10.84
CA SER A 191 5.43 0.02 11.59
C SER A 191 5.20 -0.19 13.08
N VAL A 192 4.37 -1.15 13.47
CA VAL A 192 4.14 -1.49 14.88
C VAL A 192 5.42 -2.04 15.52
N LEU A 193 6.16 -2.90 14.83
CA LEU A 193 7.45 -3.39 15.32
C LEU A 193 8.49 -2.28 15.47
N ALA A 194 8.52 -1.31 14.54
CA ALA A 194 9.39 -0.15 14.63
C ALA A 194 9.03 0.74 15.84
N LEU A 195 7.73 0.98 16.08
CA LEU A 195 7.25 1.72 17.25
C LEU A 195 7.59 1.04 18.57
N ASN A 196 7.43 -0.27 18.67
CA ASN A 196 7.75 -1.03 19.88
C ASN A 196 9.25 -0.97 20.20
N LYS A 197 10.12 -1.08 19.18
CA LYS A 197 11.56 -0.93 19.36
C LYS A 197 11.95 0.48 19.81
N ALA A 198 11.35 1.52 19.24
CA ALA A 198 11.60 2.90 19.65
C ALA A 198 11.14 3.18 21.09
N GLY A 199 10.00 2.62 21.49
CA GLY A 199 9.48 2.75 22.86
C GLY A 199 10.36 2.10 23.93
N LEU A 200 11.04 0.99 23.61
CA LEU A 200 11.97 0.32 24.52
C LEU A 200 13.26 1.11 24.75
N ILE A 201 13.75 1.84 23.73
CA ILE A 201 14.98 2.64 23.83
C ILE A 201 14.76 3.90 24.67
N ASP A 202 13.60 4.57 24.52
CA ASP A 202 13.26 5.75 25.32
C ASP A 202 13.15 5.39 26.83
N LEU A 203 12.67 4.18 27.17
CA LEU A 203 12.50 3.74 28.57
C LEU A 203 13.84 3.58 29.33
N HIS A 204 14.92 3.24 28.63
CA HIS A 204 16.27 3.15 29.23
C HIS A 204 16.93 4.52 29.41
N ARG A 205 16.47 5.55 28.69
CA ARG A 205 17.08 6.88 28.72
C ARG A 205 16.51 7.80 29.79
N ASP A 206 15.29 7.49 30.26
CA ASP A 206 14.60 8.24 31.32
C ASP A 206 14.83 7.63 32.72
N GLY A 207 15.66 6.59 32.83
CA GLY A 207 15.95 5.85 34.06
C GLY A 207 17.35 6.07 34.68
N ASP A 208 18.21 6.85 34.03
CA ASP A 208 19.54 7.28 34.49
C ASP A 208 19.55 8.78 34.83
#